data_AF-A0AAW3WWR6-F1
#
_entry.id   AF-A0AAW3WWR6-F1
#
_cell.length_a   1.000
_cell.length_b   1.000
_cell.length_c   1.000
_cell.angle_alpha   90.00
_cell.angle_beta   90.00
_cell.angle_gamma   90.00
#
_symmetry.space_group_name_H-M   'P 1'
#
loop_
_entity.id
_entity.type
_entity.pdbx_description
1 polymer ?
#
loop_
_entity_poly.entity_id
_entity_poly.type
_entity_poly.pdbx_seq_one_letter_code
_entity_poly.pdbx_strand_id
1 'polypeptide(L)'
;MIITPDTIRALNVSFNNAFQAGIKLADSQYTQVATVVPSNSSSNVYGWLGQFPHMQKWVGSRTVRDMAAHAYSLNNILYESTVSVPRVDIEDDNIGTYTPIFQMQGQEAEQYPNRDVFSVLANGDSIICYDGQNFFDTDHPVFPNVDGTGTPVSVSNIFTGAAGAPAWYLMDVSKPIKPLIFQQRIKPQITNKLSDANSDKVFMEDTFLYGIRARSAAGVGLWQLAVKSTKPLNATTYEEAYQALRAMKADGGDPLNVVPGLLVVPSPLLPAAKAVVGSELLTGGASNPNYGLSKILDVAWLN
;
A
#
# COMPACT_ATOMS: atom_id res chain seq x y z
N MET A 1 7.82 -2.42 43.91
CA MET A 1 7.67 -0.96 43.81
C MET A 1 6.30 -0.53 44.33
N ILE A 2 6.19 0.60 45.05
CA ILE A 2 4.90 1.18 45.45
C ILE A 2 4.26 1.83 44.22
N ILE A 3 3.02 1.45 43.89
CA ILE A 3 2.27 2.08 42.78
C ILE A 3 1.82 3.49 43.21
N THR A 4 2.47 4.50 42.65
CA THR A 4 2.10 5.91 42.77
C THR A 4 1.84 6.54 41.39
N PRO A 5 1.12 7.67 41.31
CA PRO A 5 0.92 8.38 40.05
C PRO A 5 2.22 8.71 39.30
N ASP A 6 3.32 8.95 40.02
CA ASP A 6 4.63 9.24 39.40
C ASP A 6 5.30 7.98 38.85
N THR A 7 5.20 6.84 39.56
CA THR A 7 5.73 5.55 39.05
C THR A 7 5.01 5.10 37.78
N ILE A 8 3.68 5.27 37.73
CA ILE A 8 2.88 4.99 36.54
C ILE A 8 3.24 5.94 35.40
N ARG A 9 3.46 7.23 35.67
CA ARG A 9 3.88 8.18 34.63
C ARG A 9 5.23 7.79 34.02
N ALA A 10 6.19 7.40 34.86
CA ALA A 10 7.49 6.91 34.41
C ALA A 10 7.36 5.63 33.57
N LEU A 11 6.49 4.71 33.99
CA LEU A 11 6.16 3.49 33.26
C LEU A 11 5.59 3.78 31.87
N ASN A 12 4.62 4.70 31.78
CA ASN A 12 4.01 5.11 30.52
C ASN A 12 5.02 5.72 29.55
N VAL A 13 5.97 6.52 30.05
CA VAL A 13 7.07 7.06 29.23
C VAL A 13 7.97 5.92 28.74
N SER A 14 8.31 4.96 29.60
CA SER A 14 9.13 3.80 29.23
C SER A 14 8.46 2.96 28.14
N PHE A 15 7.19 2.61 28.31
CA PHE A 15 6.42 1.84 27.32
C PHE A 15 6.21 2.62 26.03
N ASN A 16 5.95 3.93 26.08
CA ASN A 16 5.89 4.75 24.88
C ASN A 16 7.24 4.76 24.16
N ASN A 17 8.37 4.87 24.86
CA ASN A 17 9.69 4.80 24.24
C ASN A 17 9.95 3.42 23.59
N ALA A 18 9.56 2.32 24.25
CA ALA A 18 9.62 0.98 23.70
C ALA A 18 8.77 0.84 22.43
N PHE A 19 7.54 1.36 22.46
CA PHE A 19 6.64 1.43 21.30
C PHE A 19 7.24 2.24 20.14
N GLN A 20 7.79 3.43 20.40
CA GLN A 20 8.45 4.25 19.37
C GLN A 20 9.73 3.59 18.83
N ALA A 21 10.44 2.81 19.64
CA ALA A 21 11.56 1.99 19.17
C ALA A 21 11.07 0.88 18.24
N GLY A 22 9.95 0.22 18.59
CA GLY A 22 9.27 -0.78 17.78
C GLY A 22 8.86 -0.28 16.40
N ILE A 23 8.27 0.92 16.31
CA ILE A 23 7.90 1.56 15.04
C ILE A 23 9.10 1.64 14.09
N LYS A 24 10.29 1.95 14.62
CA LYS A 24 11.51 2.13 13.81
C LYS A 24 12.10 0.81 13.31
N LEU A 25 11.67 -0.34 13.84
CA LEU A 25 12.12 -1.66 13.39
C LEU A 25 11.33 -2.17 12.17
N ALA A 26 10.17 -1.57 11.88
CA ALA A 26 9.30 -1.98 10.79
C ALA A 26 9.66 -1.26 9.48
N ASP A 27 9.73 -2.03 8.39
CA ASP A 27 9.84 -1.46 7.05
C ASP A 27 8.46 -1.06 6.50
N SER A 28 8.28 0.23 6.19
CA SER A 28 7.05 0.77 5.59
C SER A 28 7.02 0.61 4.06
N GLN A 29 7.13 -0.63 3.57
CA GLN A 29 7.19 -0.94 2.13
C GLN A 29 5.97 -0.46 1.34
N TYR A 30 4.78 -0.42 1.95
CA TYR A 30 3.53 0.03 1.33
C TYR A 30 3.64 1.44 0.74
N THR A 31 4.44 2.31 1.36
CA THR A 31 4.66 3.69 0.89
C THR A 31 5.36 3.73 -0.46
N GLN A 32 6.04 2.65 -0.88
CA GLN A 32 6.68 2.57 -2.20
C GLN A 32 5.65 2.35 -3.30
N VAL A 33 4.55 1.63 -3.03
CA VAL A 33 3.53 1.24 -4.02
C VAL A 33 2.20 2.00 -3.90
N ALA A 34 1.92 2.59 -2.73
CA ALA A 34 0.65 3.27 -2.45
C ALA A 34 0.82 4.76 -2.12
N THR A 35 -0.11 5.58 -2.59
CA THR A 35 -0.22 6.98 -2.17
C THR A 35 -0.95 7.04 -0.83
N VAL A 36 -0.32 7.64 0.19
CA VAL A 36 -0.95 7.87 1.50
C VAL A 36 -1.85 9.10 1.42
N VAL A 37 -3.14 8.91 1.63
CA VAL A 37 -4.16 9.97 1.55
C VAL A 37 -4.73 10.22 2.95
N PRO A 38 -4.65 11.45 3.49
CA PRO A 38 -5.29 11.76 4.76
C PRO A 38 -6.81 11.71 4.63
N SER A 39 -7.50 11.17 5.63
CA SER A 39 -8.95 11.10 5.70
C SER A 39 -9.48 11.73 6.98
N ASN A 40 -10.57 12.49 6.86
CA ASN A 40 -11.25 13.15 7.97
C ASN A 40 -12.68 12.61 8.22
N SER A 41 -13.17 11.74 7.32
CA SER A 41 -14.56 11.23 7.28
C SER A 41 -14.63 9.71 7.50
N SER A 42 -15.83 9.13 7.55
CA SER A 42 -16.00 7.66 7.59
C SER A 42 -15.59 6.99 6.27
N SER A 43 -15.67 7.72 5.17
CA SER A 43 -15.32 7.28 3.81
C SER A 43 -14.81 8.46 2.99
N ASN A 44 -13.93 8.25 2.03
CA ASN A 44 -13.58 9.25 1.01
C ASN A 44 -14.04 8.79 -0.36
N VAL A 45 -14.54 9.73 -1.17
CA VAL A 45 -14.90 9.52 -2.57
C VAL A 45 -13.77 10.07 -3.44
N TYR A 46 -13.33 9.26 -4.41
CA TYR A 46 -12.24 9.56 -5.33
C TYR A 46 -12.79 9.88 -6.72
N GLY A 47 -13.64 10.91 -6.78
CA GLY A 47 -14.32 11.39 -8.00
C GLY A 47 -13.41 11.73 -9.18
N TRP A 48 -12.15 12.04 -8.87
CA TRP A 48 -11.12 12.51 -9.78
C TRP A 48 -10.28 11.38 -10.40
N LEU A 49 -10.44 10.12 -9.96
CA LEU A 49 -9.74 9.01 -10.60
C LEU A 49 -10.20 8.87 -12.05
N GLY A 50 -9.24 8.69 -12.97
CA GLY A 50 -9.49 8.71 -14.42
C GLY A 50 -9.43 10.08 -15.08
N GLN A 51 -9.39 11.17 -14.31
CA GLN A 51 -9.30 12.53 -14.86
C GLN A 51 -7.84 12.94 -15.07
N PHE A 52 -7.40 12.96 -16.33
CA PHE A 52 -6.04 13.35 -16.71
C PHE A 52 -6.02 14.73 -17.38
N PRO A 53 -5.51 15.78 -16.69
CA PRO A 53 -5.36 17.10 -17.30
C PRO A 53 -4.31 17.07 -18.42
N HIS A 54 -4.64 17.61 -19.60
CA HIS A 54 -3.71 17.78 -20.71
C HIS A 54 -3.60 19.25 -21.14
N MET A 55 -2.40 19.65 -21.55
CA MET A 55 -2.16 20.98 -22.09
C MET A 55 -2.46 20.99 -23.59
N GLN A 56 -3.16 22.02 -24.07
CA GLN A 56 -3.42 22.24 -25.49
C GLN A 56 -2.90 23.62 -25.91
N LYS A 57 -2.58 23.76 -27.21
CA LYS A 57 -2.19 25.05 -27.76
C LYS A 57 -3.33 26.05 -27.59
N TRP A 58 -3.01 27.22 -27.04
CA TRP A 58 -4.01 28.26 -26.82
C TRP A 58 -4.46 28.85 -28.17
N VAL A 59 -5.70 28.57 -28.55
CA VAL A 59 -6.34 29.12 -29.76
C VAL A 59 -7.71 29.64 -29.37
N GLY A 60 -7.83 30.97 -29.22
CA GLY A 60 -9.08 31.62 -28.83
C GLY A 60 -9.36 31.58 -27.32
N SER A 61 -10.62 31.34 -26.96
CA SER A 61 -11.07 31.25 -25.56
C SER A 61 -10.75 29.88 -24.95
N ARG A 62 -10.69 29.81 -23.61
CA ARG A 62 -10.52 28.52 -22.90
C ARG A 62 -11.63 27.56 -23.30
N THR A 63 -11.24 26.37 -23.74
CA THR A 63 -12.17 25.25 -23.91
C THR A 63 -12.21 24.47 -22.61
N VAL A 64 -13.35 24.49 -21.91
CA VAL A 64 -13.61 23.65 -20.74
C VAL A 64 -14.12 22.32 -21.27
N ARG A 65 -13.42 21.23 -20.96
CA ARG A 65 -13.89 19.88 -21.25
C ARG A 65 -14.39 19.27 -19.95
N ASP A 66 -15.62 18.77 -19.96
CA ASP A 66 -16.13 17.97 -18.87
C ASP A 66 -15.43 16.61 -18.91
N MET A 67 -14.78 16.23 -17.83
CA MET A 67 -14.15 14.91 -17.69
C MET A 67 -15.15 13.97 -17.00
N ALA A 68 -15.15 12.69 -17.38
CA ALA A 68 -16.00 11.70 -16.72
C ALA A 68 -15.70 11.66 -15.20
N ALA A 69 -16.76 11.63 -14.39
CA ALA A 69 -16.66 11.53 -12.94
C ALA A 69 -16.94 10.09 -12.51
N HIS A 70 -16.09 9.53 -11.66
CA HIS A 70 -16.20 8.15 -11.21
C HIS A 70 -16.53 8.07 -9.72
N ALA A 71 -17.51 7.24 -9.34
CA ALA A 71 -17.92 7.10 -7.95
C ALA A 71 -17.17 5.97 -7.23
N TYR A 72 -15.85 6.08 -7.09
CA TYR A 72 -15.07 5.14 -6.28
C TYR A 72 -14.96 5.64 -4.83
N SER A 73 -15.25 4.78 -3.85
CA SER A 73 -15.23 5.17 -2.43
C SER A 73 -14.54 4.14 -1.54
N LEU A 74 -13.75 4.61 -0.56
CA LEU A 74 -13.08 3.77 0.43
C LEU A 74 -13.56 4.06 1.85
N ASN A 75 -14.18 3.04 2.46
CA ASN A 75 -14.66 3.10 3.84
C ASN A 75 -13.54 2.79 4.83
N ASN A 76 -13.31 3.67 5.81
CA ASN A 76 -12.31 3.46 6.85
C ASN A 76 -12.70 2.30 7.79
N ILE A 77 -11.81 1.33 7.89
CA ILE A 77 -11.90 0.19 8.81
C ILE A 77 -11.23 0.58 10.15
N LEU A 78 -11.77 0.08 11.25
CA LEU A 78 -11.23 0.28 12.60
C LEU A 78 -10.36 -0.92 12.99
N TYR A 79 -9.15 -0.65 13.46
CA TYR A 79 -8.20 -1.65 13.95
C TYR A 79 -7.82 -1.34 15.39
N GLU A 80 -7.49 -2.36 16.16
CA GLU A 80 -6.97 -2.23 17.53
C GLU A 80 -5.95 -3.31 17.86
N SER A 81 -5.07 -3.02 18.81
CA SER A 81 -4.25 -4.00 19.51
C SER A 81 -4.05 -3.53 20.94
N THR A 82 -4.33 -4.39 21.91
CA THR A 82 -4.29 -4.04 23.34
C THR A 82 -3.38 -4.99 24.10
N VAL A 83 -2.44 -4.42 24.87
CA VAL A 83 -1.54 -5.15 25.77
C VAL A 83 -1.99 -4.94 27.21
N SER A 84 -2.10 -6.03 27.95
CA SER A 84 -2.40 -6.05 29.37
C SER A 84 -1.14 -6.26 30.20
N VAL A 85 -0.97 -5.48 31.27
CA VAL A 85 0.09 -5.62 32.27
C VAL A 85 -0.55 -5.87 33.64
N PRO A 86 -0.38 -7.04 34.25
CA PRO A 86 -0.87 -7.31 35.61
C PRO A 86 -0.29 -6.33 36.61
N ARG A 87 -1.08 -5.96 37.62
CA ARG A 87 -0.62 -5.05 38.68
C ARG A 87 0.56 -5.63 39.46
N VAL A 88 0.50 -6.92 39.76
CA VAL A 88 1.55 -7.63 40.49
C VAL A 88 2.92 -7.50 39.81
N ASP A 89 2.99 -7.50 38.48
CA ASP A 89 4.26 -7.33 37.76
C ASP A 89 4.86 -5.93 37.90
N ILE A 90 4.01 -4.92 38.12
CA ILE A 90 4.45 -3.55 38.44
C ILE A 90 4.89 -3.46 39.90
N GLU A 91 4.16 -4.12 40.79
CA GLU A 91 4.51 -4.21 42.22
C GLU A 91 5.81 -4.98 42.45
N ASP A 92 6.13 -5.95 41.59
CA ASP A 92 7.35 -6.76 41.66
C ASP A 92 8.52 -6.20 40.82
N ASP A 93 8.34 -5.05 40.16
CA ASP A 93 9.34 -4.40 39.30
C ASP A 93 9.79 -5.26 38.09
N ASN A 94 8.91 -6.13 37.59
CA ASN A 94 9.15 -7.02 36.46
C ASN A 94 8.91 -6.36 35.08
N ILE A 95 8.88 -5.04 35.03
CA ILE A 95 8.52 -4.22 33.85
C ILE A 95 9.41 -4.48 32.64
N GLY A 96 10.69 -4.77 32.86
CA GLY A 96 11.67 -5.00 31.79
C GLY A 96 11.22 -6.08 30.80
N THR A 97 10.46 -7.08 31.26
CA THR A 97 9.92 -8.18 30.45
C THR A 97 8.87 -7.73 29.43
N TYR A 98 8.20 -6.60 29.66
CA TYR A 98 7.17 -6.05 28.78
C TYR A 98 7.74 -5.16 27.67
N THR A 99 9.01 -4.73 27.79
CA THR A 99 9.65 -3.86 26.78
C THR A 99 9.61 -4.46 25.37
N PRO A 100 9.95 -5.76 25.15
CA PRO A 100 9.81 -6.38 23.83
C PRO A 100 8.37 -6.44 23.34
N ILE A 101 7.37 -6.57 24.23
CA ILE A 101 5.95 -6.61 23.87
C ILE A 101 5.51 -5.25 23.30
N PHE A 102 5.90 -4.15 23.94
CA PHE A 102 5.61 -2.81 23.43
C PHE A 102 6.39 -2.50 22.14
N GLN A 103 7.61 -3.02 21.99
CA GLN A 103 8.33 -2.95 20.72
C GLN A 103 7.58 -3.70 19.61
N MET A 104 7.09 -4.92 19.86
CA MET A 104 6.29 -5.67 18.89
C MET A 104 4.96 -4.97 18.56
N GLN A 105 4.30 -4.36 19.55
CA GLN A 105 3.09 -3.55 19.32
C GLN A 105 3.40 -2.33 18.42
N GLY A 106 4.55 -1.68 18.63
CA GLY A 106 5.03 -0.60 17.78
C GLY A 106 5.36 -1.07 16.36
N GLN A 107 5.94 -2.25 16.22
CA GLN A 107 6.23 -2.86 14.94
C GLN A 107 4.94 -3.18 14.16
N GLU A 108 3.95 -3.82 14.79
CA GLU A 108 2.65 -4.10 14.16
C GLU A 108 1.93 -2.81 13.73
N ALA A 109 2.02 -1.75 14.53
CA ALA A 109 1.44 -0.45 14.19
C ALA A 109 1.96 0.15 12.88
N GLU A 110 3.16 -0.24 12.43
CA GLU A 110 3.75 0.22 11.18
C GLU A 110 3.75 -0.88 10.09
N GLN A 111 3.62 -2.16 10.46
CA GLN A 111 3.53 -3.28 9.52
C GLN A 111 2.11 -3.56 8.99
N TYR A 112 1.06 -3.31 9.79
CA TYR A 112 -0.31 -3.59 9.36
C TYR A 112 -0.71 -2.92 8.01
N PRO A 113 -0.24 -1.71 7.64
CA PRO A 113 -0.54 -1.13 6.34
C PRO A 113 0.10 -1.91 5.19
N ASN A 114 1.27 -2.53 5.40
CA ASN A 114 1.87 -3.43 4.40
C ASN A 114 0.92 -4.60 4.12
N ARG A 115 0.45 -5.28 5.16
CA ARG A 115 -0.48 -6.40 5.03
C ARG A 115 -1.71 -6.00 4.22
N ASP A 116 -2.33 -4.88 4.56
CA ASP A 116 -3.57 -4.45 3.90
C ASP A 116 -3.33 -4.01 2.44
N VAL A 117 -2.28 -3.24 2.17
CA VAL A 117 -1.96 -2.76 0.81
C VAL A 117 -1.52 -3.91 -0.11
N PHE A 118 -0.69 -4.82 0.36
CA PHE A 118 -0.26 -5.97 -0.44
C PHE A 118 -1.37 -7.02 -0.60
N SER A 119 -2.28 -7.13 0.37
CA SER A 119 -3.51 -7.91 0.20
C SER A 119 -4.39 -7.33 -0.91
N VAL A 120 -4.56 -6.01 -0.96
CA VAL A 120 -5.26 -5.34 -2.08
C VAL A 120 -4.55 -5.60 -3.42
N LEU A 121 -3.22 -5.55 -3.45
CA LEU A 121 -2.46 -5.85 -4.65
C LEU A 121 -2.66 -7.29 -5.13
N ALA A 122 -2.55 -8.26 -4.22
CA ALA A 122 -2.72 -9.68 -4.53
C ALA A 122 -4.11 -9.99 -5.11
N ASN A 123 -5.14 -9.37 -4.52
CA ASN A 123 -6.55 -9.55 -4.87
C ASN A 123 -7.05 -8.54 -5.94
N GLY A 124 -6.16 -7.80 -6.61
CA GLY A 124 -6.57 -6.73 -7.54
C GLY A 124 -7.40 -7.21 -8.74
N ASP A 125 -7.34 -8.50 -9.09
CA ASP A 125 -8.19 -9.13 -10.10
C ASP A 125 -9.63 -9.43 -9.62
N SER A 126 -9.94 -9.13 -8.36
CA SER A 126 -11.27 -9.27 -7.76
C SER A 126 -11.78 -7.98 -7.12
N ILE A 127 -11.05 -6.86 -7.26
CA ILE A 127 -11.40 -5.56 -6.69
C ILE A 127 -11.81 -4.63 -7.83
N ILE A 128 -13.07 -4.20 -7.80
CA ILE A 128 -13.62 -3.25 -8.77
C ILE A 128 -12.87 -1.91 -8.66
N CYS A 129 -12.38 -1.45 -9.80
CA CYS A 129 -11.72 -0.18 -10.02
C CYS A 129 -12.75 0.92 -10.36
N TYR A 130 -12.28 2.16 -10.50
CA TYR A 130 -13.15 3.31 -10.74
C TYR A 130 -13.90 3.26 -12.08
N ASP A 131 -13.41 2.47 -13.04
CA ASP A 131 -13.99 2.25 -14.37
C ASP A 131 -15.01 1.10 -14.42
N GLY A 132 -15.26 0.42 -13.30
CA GLY A 132 -16.21 -0.68 -13.19
C GLY A 132 -15.64 -2.07 -13.50
N GLN A 133 -14.40 -2.17 -13.98
CA GLN A 133 -13.67 -3.43 -14.18
C GLN A 133 -12.86 -3.79 -12.94
N ASN A 134 -12.34 -5.02 -12.84
CA ASN A 134 -11.36 -5.31 -11.78
C ASN A 134 -10.08 -4.51 -12.01
N PHE A 135 -9.31 -4.25 -10.96
CA PHE A 135 -8.07 -3.48 -11.09
C PHE A 135 -7.02 -4.16 -11.96
N PHE A 136 -6.99 -5.49 -11.97
CA PHE A 136 -6.27 -6.28 -12.97
C PHE A 136 -7.26 -7.03 -13.84
N ASP A 137 -7.46 -6.56 -15.07
CA ASP A 137 -8.47 -7.06 -15.98
C ASP A 137 -7.97 -7.04 -17.42
N THR A 138 -8.60 -7.84 -18.26
CA THR A 138 -8.35 -7.82 -19.71
C THR A 138 -9.11 -6.69 -20.40
N ASP A 139 -10.14 -6.14 -19.74
CA ASP A 139 -11.18 -5.38 -20.41
C ASP A 139 -11.43 -3.95 -19.93
N HIS A 140 -10.38 -3.20 -19.61
CA HIS A 140 -10.53 -1.80 -19.23
C HIS A 140 -10.98 -0.93 -20.42
N PRO A 141 -12.08 -0.16 -20.29
CA PRO A 141 -12.54 0.72 -21.36
C PRO A 141 -11.68 2.00 -21.42
N VAL A 142 -11.12 2.29 -22.60
CA VAL A 142 -10.47 3.57 -22.90
C VAL A 142 -11.24 4.30 -24.00
N PHE A 143 -11.72 5.49 -23.69
CA PHE A 143 -12.57 6.26 -24.59
C PHE A 143 -11.76 7.13 -25.54
N PRO A 144 -12.19 7.27 -26.81
CA PRO A 144 -11.52 8.12 -27.78
C PRO A 144 -11.64 9.61 -27.44
N ASN A 145 -12.62 10.00 -26.62
CA ASN A 145 -12.83 11.36 -26.16
C ASN A 145 -12.63 11.45 -24.64
N VAL A 146 -12.10 12.59 -24.17
CA VAL A 146 -11.80 12.82 -22.74
C VAL A 146 -13.04 12.92 -21.84
N ASP A 147 -14.22 13.07 -22.42
CA ASP A 147 -15.51 13.15 -21.73
C ASP A 147 -16.14 11.77 -21.49
N GLY A 148 -15.43 10.69 -21.86
CA GLY A 148 -15.93 9.32 -21.74
C GLY A 148 -16.93 8.94 -22.84
N THR A 149 -16.97 9.69 -23.96
CA THR A 149 -17.85 9.38 -25.09
C THR A 149 -17.12 8.68 -26.24
N GLY A 150 -17.91 8.08 -27.14
CA GLY A 150 -17.42 7.26 -28.25
C GLY A 150 -17.36 5.77 -27.91
N THR A 151 -17.00 4.95 -28.89
CA THR A 151 -16.87 3.50 -28.67
C THR A 151 -15.54 3.22 -27.97
N PRO A 152 -15.55 2.71 -26.73
CA PRO A 152 -14.32 2.45 -26.01
C PRO A 152 -13.53 1.30 -26.66
N VAL A 153 -12.22 1.37 -26.53
CA VAL A 153 -11.31 0.27 -26.85
C VAL A 153 -10.95 -0.44 -25.55
N SER A 154 -11.00 -1.76 -25.58
CA SER A 154 -10.62 -2.61 -24.46
C SER A 154 -9.09 -2.69 -24.31
N VAL A 155 -8.58 -2.47 -23.11
CA VAL A 155 -7.15 -2.53 -22.78
C VAL A 155 -6.91 -3.47 -21.60
N SER A 156 -5.95 -4.38 -21.77
CA SER A 156 -5.54 -5.30 -20.71
C SER A 156 -4.35 -4.77 -19.91
N ASN A 157 -4.36 -5.02 -18.60
CA ASN A 157 -3.20 -4.88 -17.73
C ASN A 157 -2.83 -6.19 -16.99
N ILE A 158 -3.33 -7.33 -17.46
CA ILE A 158 -3.08 -8.65 -16.90
C ILE A 158 -2.50 -9.63 -17.92
N PHE A 159 -1.48 -10.38 -17.52
CA PHE A 159 -0.83 -11.42 -18.31
C PHE A 159 -0.93 -12.77 -17.60
N THR A 160 -1.77 -13.66 -18.13
CA THR A 160 -2.04 -14.94 -17.48
C THR A 160 -1.09 -16.02 -17.96
N GLY A 161 -0.43 -16.70 -17.01
CA GLY A 161 0.42 -17.87 -17.22
C GLY A 161 -0.28 -19.16 -16.78
N ALA A 162 0.50 -20.12 -16.28
CA ALA A 162 -0.04 -21.36 -15.74
C ALA A 162 -0.86 -21.11 -14.46
N ALA A 163 -1.92 -21.89 -14.26
CA ALA A 163 -2.72 -21.81 -13.05
C ALA A 163 -1.86 -22.08 -11.79
N GLY A 164 -2.04 -21.26 -10.75
CA GLY A 164 -1.29 -21.37 -9.49
C GLY A 164 0.14 -20.82 -9.53
N ALA A 165 0.58 -20.23 -10.66
CA ALA A 165 1.88 -19.57 -10.70
C ALA A 165 1.88 -18.29 -9.85
N PRO A 166 2.99 -18.00 -9.12
CA PRO A 166 3.10 -16.78 -8.34
C PRO A 166 3.05 -15.55 -9.27
N ALA A 167 2.29 -14.54 -8.85
CA ALA A 167 2.17 -13.29 -9.59
C ALA A 167 3.35 -12.35 -9.31
N TRP A 168 3.80 -11.65 -10.33
CA TRP A 168 4.69 -10.49 -10.22
C TRP A 168 4.02 -9.27 -10.85
N TYR A 169 4.43 -8.09 -10.41
CA TYR A 169 3.78 -6.84 -10.77
C TYR A 169 4.82 -5.83 -11.23
N LEU A 170 4.49 -5.10 -12.28
CA LEU A 170 5.33 -4.00 -12.77
C LEU A 170 4.52 -2.72 -12.67
N MET A 171 5.12 -1.69 -12.07
CA MET A 171 4.40 -0.48 -11.68
C MET A 171 5.16 0.79 -12.02
N ASP A 172 4.41 1.85 -12.32
CA ASP A 172 4.88 3.22 -12.27
C ASP A 172 4.48 3.87 -10.95
N VAL A 173 5.50 4.19 -10.15
CA VAL A 173 5.37 4.86 -8.85
C VAL A 173 5.97 6.27 -8.85
N SER A 174 6.30 6.80 -10.05
CA SER A 174 6.87 8.13 -10.24
C SER A 174 5.82 9.24 -10.33
N LYS A 175 4.56 8.87 -10.58
CA LYS A 175 3.43 9.80 -10.68
C LYS A 175 2.98 10.27 -9.28
N PRO A 176 2.32 11.44 -9.17
CA PRO A 176 1.81 11.93 -7.88
C PRO A 176 0.84 10.96 -7.19
N ILE A 177 0.08 10.21 -7.98
CA ILE A 177 -0.80 9.13 -7.53
C ILE A 177 -0.17 7.82 -7.99
N LYS A 178 0.07 6.92 -7.04
CA LYS A 178 0.57 5.58 -7.29
C LYS A 178 -0.59 4.64 -7.63
N PRO A 179 -0.31 3.41 -8.11
CA PRO A 179 -1.37 2.48 -8.51
C PRO A 179 -2.29 2.07 -7.36
N LEU A 180 -1.81 2.15 -6.11
CA LEU A 180 -2.58 1.83 -4.91
C LEU A 180 -2.78 3.07 -4.04
N ILE A 181 -3.80 3.02 -3.18
CA ILE A 181 -4.14 4.08 -2.23
C ILE A 181 -4.17 3.49 -0.83
N PHE A 182 -3.51 4.17 0.11
CA PHE A 182 -3.68 3.92 1.54
C PHE A 182 -4.30 5.15 2.18
N GLN A 183 -5.58 5.05 2.51
CA GLN A 183 -6.33 6.08 3.21
C GLN A 183 -6.04 5.98 4.70
N GLN A 184 -5.42 7.00 5.30
CA GLN A 184 -5.11 7.04 6.73
C GLN A 184 -5.94 8.12 7.42
N ARG A 185 -6.78 7.72 8.37
CA ARG A 185 -7.57 8.63 9.23
C ARG A 185 -6.98 8.77 10.63
N ILE A 186 -6.63 7.65 11.26
CA ILE A 186 -6.01 7.64 12.59
C ILE A 186 -4.76 6.78 12.51
N LYS A 187 -3.59 7.42 12.70
CA LYS A 187 -2.33 6.71 12.90
C LYS A 187 -2.30 6.11 14.30
N PRO A 188 -1.87 4.85 14.49
CA PRO A 188 -1.76 4.26 15.81
C PRO A 188 -0.85 5.08 16.73
N GLN A 189 -1.31 5.30 17.95
CA GLN A 189 -0.54 5.86 19.05
C GLN A 189 -0.92 5.08 20.30
N ILE A 190 0.04 4.85 21.19
CA ILE A 190 -0.24 4.19 22.47
C ILE A 190 -1.16 5.08 23.30
N THR A 191 -2.21 4.48 23.82
CA THR A 191 -3.17 5.11 24.73
C THR A 191 -3.32 4.24 25.96
N ASN A 192 -3.26 4.86 27.12
CA ASN A 192 -3.54 4.25 28.41
C ASN A 192 -4.72 4.97 29.07
N LYS A 193 -5.33 4.35 30.08
CA LYS A 193 -6.46 4.96 30.79
C LYS A 193 -5.91 5.93 31.83
N LEU A 194 -6.20 7.22 31.69
CA LEU A 194 -5.56 8.36 32.39
C LEU A 194 -5.65 8.40 33.93
N SER A 195 -6.17 7.37 34.59
CA SER A 195 -6.19 7.23 36.05
C SER A 195 -5.99 5.78 36.43
N ASP A 196 -4.81 5.25 36.15
CA ASP A 196 -4.42 3.86 36.32
C ASP A 196 -4.74 3.30 37.74
N ALA A 197 -4.71 4.12 38.82
CA ALA A 197 -5.15 3.70 40.17
C ALA A 197 -6.68 3.70 40.39
N ASN A 198 -7.45 4.42 39.56
CA ASN A 198 -8.92 4.53 39.60
C ASN A 198 -9.58 3.94 38.33
N SER A 199 -8.82 3.17 37.55
CA SER A 199 -9.34 2.51 36.36
C SER A 199 -10.25 1.38 36.79
N ASP A 200 -11.50 1.40 36.32
CA ASP A 200 -12.46 0.31 36.53
C ASP A 200 -11.86 -1.08 36.23
N LYS A 201 -11.03 -1.21 35.20
CA LYS A 201 -10.36 -2.46 34.85
C LYS A 201 -9.30 -2.88 35.87
N VAL A 202 -8.54 -1.92 36.41
CA VAL A 202 -7.55 -2.20 37.46
C VAL A 202 -8.26 -2.58 38.76
N PHE A 203 -9.39 -1.94 39.05
CA PHE A 203 -10.20 -2.26 40.22
C PHE A 203 -10.87 -3.65 40.10
N MET A 204 -11.42 -3.97 38.94
CA MET A 204 -12.19 -5.21 38.73
C MET A 204 -11.32 -6.42 38.37
N GLU A 205 -10.20 -6.21 37.66
CA GLU A 205 -9.40 -7.28 37.03
C GLU A 205 -7.89 -7.15 37.31
N ASP A 206 -7.47 -6.24 38.20
CA ASP A 206 -6.09 -6.08 38.65
C ASP A 206 -5.05 -5.91 37.53
N THR A 207 -5.45 -5.23 36.44
CA THR A 207 -4.68 -5.16 35.20
C THR A 207 -4.70 -3.77 34.56
N PHE A 208 -3.53 -3.29 34.15
CA PHE A 208 -3.34 -2.06 33.37
C PHE A 208 -3.42 -2.36 31.88
N LEU A 209 -4.11 -1.52 31.11
CA LEU A 209 -4.31 -1.72 29.67
C LEU A 209 -3.65 -0.63 28.85
N TYR A 210 -2.95 -1.06 27.81
CA TYR A 210 -2.25 -0.22 26.85
C TYR A 210 -2.72 -0.57 25.44
N GLY A 211 -3.59 0.28 24.90
CA GLY A 211 -4.21 0.08 23.60
C GLY A 211 -3.62 0.97 22.52
N ILE A 212 -3.50 0.43 21.31
CA ILE A 212 -3.37 1.20 20.08
C ILE A 212 -4.64 1.03 19.24
N ARG A 213 -4.99 2.06 18.48
CA ARG A 213 -6.09 1.99 17.51
C ARG A 213 -5.71 2.67 16.21
N ALA A 214 -6.16 2.13 15.09
CA ALA A 214 -5.98 2.71 13.78
C ALA A 214 -7.32 2.89 13.09
N ARG A 215 -7.41 3.87 12.20
CA ARG A 215 -8.50 3.95 11.22
C ARG A 215 -7.92 4.22 9.85
N SER A 216 -8.16 3.30 8.93
CA SER A 216 -7.57 3.34 7.60
C SER A 216 -8.31 2.42 6.65
N ALA A 217 -7.99 2.54 5.36
CA ALA A 217 -8.41 1.61 4.33
C ALA A 217 -7.32 1.55 3.24
N ALA A 218 -7.09 0.36 2.69
CA ALA A 218 -6.31 0.20 1.47
C ALA A 218 -7.27 0.02 0.28
N GLY A 219 -6.87 0.48 -0.89
CA GLY A 219 -7.65 0.33 -2.10
C GLY A 219 -6.84 0.53 -3.37
N VAL A 220 -7.49 0.31 -4.50
CA VAL A 220 -6.91 0.49 -5.83
C VAL A 220 -7.03 1.94 -6.30
N GLY A 221 -6.09 2.36 -7.14
CA GLY A 221 -6.01 3.69 -7.74
C GLY A 221 -6.12 3.61 -9.26
N LEU A 222 -5.10 4.10 -9.97
CA LEU A 222 -5.07 4.12 -11.44
C LEU A 222 -4.52 2.79 -12.00
N TRP A 223 -5.36 2.04 -12.70
CA TRP A 223 -4.99 0.75 -13.29
C TRP A 223 -3.96 0.88 -14.41
N GLN A 224 -3.91 2.02 -15.10
CA GLN A 224 -2.95 2.32 -16.17
C GLN A 224 -1.49 2.38 -15.68
N LEU A 225 -1.27 2.39 -14.36
CA LEU A 225 0.05 2.50 -13.75
C LEU A 225 0.59 1.16 -13.23
N ALA A 226 -0.15 0.06 -13.38
CA ALA A 226 0.30 -1.26 -12.95
C ALA A 226 -0.12 -2.36 -13.93
N VAL A 227 0.74 -3.36 -14.08
CA VAL A 227 0.41 -4.63 -14.72
C VAL A 227 0.68 -5.79 -13.77
N LYS A 228 -0.17 -6.82 -13.84
CA LYS A 228 -0.02 -8.10 -13.14
C LYS A 228 0.35 -9.18 -14.14
N SER A 229 1.29 -10.05 -13.79
CA SER A 229 1.64 -11.20 -14.62
C SER A 229 1.86 -12.46 -13.78
N THR A 230 1.27 -13.56 -14.22
CA THR A 230 1.52 -14.92 -13.69
C THR A 230 2.31 -15.76 -14.69
N LYS A 231 2.78 -15.17 -15.80
CA LYS A 231 3.74 -15.82 -16.70
C LYS A 231 5.08 -16.01 -15.97
N PRO A 232 5.91 -16.99 -16.36
CA PRO A 232 7.26 -17.13 -15.80
C PRO A 232 8.04 -15.82 -15.93
N LEU A 233 8.68 -15.34 -14.87
CA LEU A 233 9.46 -14.11 -14.89
C LEU A 233 10.80 -14.35 -15.62
N ASN A 234 10.90 -13.89 -16.87
CA ASN A 234 12.10 -13.93 -17.68
C ASN A 234 12.17 -12.67 -18.58
N ALA A 235 13.24 -12.50 -19.36
CA ALA A 235 13.44 -11.32 -20.20
C ALA A 235 12.26 -11.06 -21.16
N THR A 236 11.79 -12.10 -21.86
CA THR A 236 10.70 -12.00 -22.84
C THR A 236 9.38 -11.56 -22.20
N THR A 237 8.98 -12.19 -21.09
CA THR A 237 7.70 -11.86 -20.44
C THR A 237 7.76 -10.53 -19.70
N TYR A 238 8.93 -10.16 -19.17
CA TYR A 238 9.17 -8.85 -18.59
C TYR A 238 9.07 -7.75 -19.66
N GLU A 239 9.73 -7.92 -20.81
CA GLU A 239 9.70 -6.96 -21.91
C GLU A 239 8.29 -6.77 -22.47
N GLU A 240 7.51 -7.85 -22.61
CA GLU A 240 6.09 -7.79 -23.00
C GLU A 240 5.28 -6.91 -22.03
N ALA A 241 5.40 -7.15 -20.72
CA ALA A 241 4.72 -6.37 -19.69
C ALA A 241 5.22 -4.91 -19.65
N TYR A 242 6.52 -4.69 -19.84
CA TYR A 242 7.13 -3.37 -19.86
C TYR A 242 6.58 -2.53 -21.03
N GLN A 243 6.51 -3.11 -22.22
CA GLN A 243 5.97 -2.42 -23.41
C GLN A 243 4.47 -2.14 -23.27
N ALA A 244 3.70 -3.08 -22.74
CA ALA A 244 2.28 -2.88 -22.49
C ALA A 244 2.03 -1.72 -21.51
N LEU A 245 2.77 -1.67 -20.40
CA LEU A 245 2.64 -0.59 -19.43
C LEU A 245 3.10 0.76 -20.01
N ARG A 246 4.14 0.79 -20.87
CA ARG A 246 4.56 1.99 -21.61
C ARG A 246 3.51 2.49 -22.61
N ALA A 247 2.70 1.59 -23.15
CA ALA A 247 1.70 1.90 -24.17
C ALA A 247 0.40 2.49 -23.60
N MET A 248 0.25 2.55 -22.28
CA MET A 248 -0.95 3.04 -21.60
C MET A 248 -1.25 4.51 -21.94
N LYS A 249 -2.53 4.79 -22.18
CA LYS A 249 -3.06 6.08 -22.60
C LYS A 249 -4.21 6.50 -21.69
N ALA A 250 -4.44 7.80 -21.61
CA ALA A 250 -5.66 8.37 -21.06
C ALA A 250 -6.80 8.27 -22.07
N ASP A 251 -8.02 8.49 -21.59
CA ASP A 251 -9.14 8.84 -22.45
C ASP A 251 -8.78 10.07 -23.29
N GLY A 252 -9.24 10.12 -24.55
CA GLY A 252 -8.75 11.09 -25.53
C GLY A 252 -7.54 10.62 -26.33
N GLY A 253 -6.93 9.48 -25.96
CA GLY A 253 -5.81 8.87 -26.68
C GLY A 253 -4.43 9.44 -26.35
N ASP A 254 -4.34 10.35 -25.39
CA ASP A 254 -3.08 10.98 -24.97
C ASP A 254 -2.19 9.97 -24.21
N PRO A 255 -0.91 9.81 -24.59
CA PRO A 255 0.01 8.95 -23.84
C PRO A 255 0.27 9.45 -22.42
N LEU A 256 0.19 8.56 -21.44
CA LEU A 256 0.40 8.90 -20.01
C LEU A 256 1.88 9.03 -19.62
N ASN A 257 2.79 8.71 -20.54
CA ASN A 257 4.24 8.63 -20.31
C ASN A 257 4.56 7.82 -19.03
N VAL A 258 3.96 6.64 -18.91
CA VAL A 258 4.11 5.75 -17.75
C VAL A 258 5.54 5.23 -17.70
N VAL A 259 6.21 5.21 -16.54
CA VAL A 259 7.57 4.68 -16.40
C VAL A 259 7.53 3.42 -15.53
N PRO A 260 7.69 2.20 -16.12
CA PRO A 260 7.71 0.94 -15.38
C PRO A 260 8.94 0.79 -14.46
N GLY A 261 9.01 1.60 -13.40
CA GLY A 261 10.22 1.76 -12.58
C GLY A 261 10.30 0.82 -11.38
N LEU A 262 9.23 0.09 -11.04
CA LEU A 262 9.20 -0.78 -9.86
C LEU A 262 8.67 -2.17 -10.22
N LEU A 263 9.51 -3.18 -10.03
CA LEU A 263 9.18 -4.60 -10.18
C LEU A 263 8.93 -5.19 -8.78
N VAL A 264 7.67 -5.47 -8.48
CA VAL A 264 7.23 -6.05 -7.20
C VAL A 264 7.10 -7.57 -7.35
N VAL A 265 7.80 -8.32 -6.50
CA VAL A 265 7.84 -9.78 -6.58
C VAL A 265 7.66 -10.41 -5.20
N PRO A 266 7.00 -11.58 -5.12
CA PRO A 266 7.07 -12.45 -3.95
C PRO A 266 8.48 -13.07 -3.86
N SER A 267 8.87 -13.48 -2.66
CA SER A 267 10.22 -13.94 -2.37
C SER A 267 10.70 -15.12 -3.23
N PRO A 268 9.85 -16.10 -3.62
CA PRO A 268 10.24 -17.17 -4.56
C PRO A 268 10.68 -16.68 -5.95
N LEU A 269 10.21 -15.50 -6.39
CA LEU A 269 10.57 -14.92 -7.69
C LEU A 269 11.77 -13.96 -7.63
N LEU A 270 12.32 -13.70 -6.45
CA LEU A 270 13.47 -12.81 -6.28
C LEU A 270 14.70 -13.22 -7.13
N PRO A 271 15.09 -14.51 -7.22
CA PRO A 271 16.21 -14.91 -8.07
C PRO A 271 15.96 -14.59 -9.55
N ALA A 272 14.74 -14.82 -10.04
CA ALA A 272 14.35 -14.51 -11.40
C ALA A 272 14.36 -12.99 -11.65
N ALA A 273 13.85 -12.19 -10.72
CA ALA A 273 13.90 -10.73 -10.81
C ALA A 273 15.34 -10.20 -10.90
N LYS A 274 16.26 -10.71 -10.07
CA LYS A 274 17.68 -10.34 -10.09
C LYS A 274 18.36 -10.73 -11.40
N ALA A 275 17.98 -11.85 -12.00
CA ALA A 275 18.49 -12.27 -13.30
C ALA A 275 18.00 -11.35 -14.43
N VAL A 276 16.73 -10.88 -14.37
CA VAL A 276 16.13 -10.06 -15.43
C VAL A 276 16.58 -8.59 -15.35
N VAL A 277 16.47 -7.92 -14.20
CA VAL A 277 16.73 -6.47 -14.10
C VAL A 277 17.93 -6.10 -13.21
N GLY A 278 18.44 -7.05 -12.42
CA GLY A 278 19.47 -6.79 -11.41
C GLY A 278 20.90 -7.10 -11.82
N SER A 279 21.11 -7.83 -12.93
CA SER A 279 22.44 -8.26 -13.39
C SER A 279 22.85 -7.50 -14.64
N GLU A 280 24.07 -6.94 -14.67
CA GLU A 280 24.60 -6.18 -15.82
C GLU A 280 24.89 -7.06 -17.04
N LEU A 281 25.21 -8.33 -16.80
CA LEU A 281 25.60 -9.30 -17.83
C LEU A 281 24.65 -10.50 -17.81
N LEU A 282 24.34 -10.99 -19.00
CA LEU A 282 23.63 -12.24 -19.23
C LEU A 282 24.59 -13.44 -19.08
N THR A 283 24.01 -14.64 -19.02
CA THR A 283 24.80 -15.88 -19.11
C THR A 283 25.53 -15.90 -20.46
N GLY A 284 26.86 -15.89 -20.43
CA GLY A 284 27.70 -15.76 -21.62
C GLY A 284 28.38 -14.39 -21.80
N GLY A 285 28.17 -13.44 -20.88
CA GLY A 285 28.94 -12.19 -20.81
C GLY A 285 28.43 -11.05 -21.71
N ALA A 286 27.29 -11.24 -22.40
CA ALA A 286 26.63 -10.16 -23.13
C ALA A 286 25.97 -9.16 -22.17
N SER A 287 25.89 -7.89 -22.55
CA SER A 287 25.20 -6.86 -21.75
C SER A 287 23.71 -7.15 -21.66
N ASN A 288 23.14 -7.00 -20.46
CA ASN A 288 21.72 -7.16 -20.22
C ASN A 288 20.98 -5.84 -20.56
N PRO A 289 20.09 -5.82 -21.57
CA PRO A 289 19.35 -4.63 -21.95
C PRO A 289 18.34 -4.18 -20.87
N ASN A 290 17.94 -5.08 -19.97
CA ASN A 290 16.96 -4.81 -18.92
C ASN A 290 17.59 -4.34 -17.60
N TYR A 291 18.92 -4.31 -17.53
CA TYR A 291 19.62 -3.92 -16.31
C TYR A 291 19.24 -2.50 -15.86
N GLY A 292 18.78 -2.38 -14.62
CA GLY A 292 18.44 -1.10 -14.01
C GLY A 292 17.18 -0.43 -14.53
N LEU A 293 16.41 -1.05 -15.42
CA LEU A 293 15.15 -0.47 -15.92
C LEU A 293 14.07 -0.37 -14.82
N SER A 294 14.05 -1.34 -13.90
CA SER A 294 13.13 -1.34 -12.76
C SER A 294 13.87 -1.70 -11.48
N LYS A 295 13.54 -1.01 -10.38
CA LYS A 295 13.96 -1.39 -9.03
C LYS A 295 13.17 -2.61 -8.57
N ILE A 296 13.86 -3.60 -8.02
CA ILE A 296 13.21 -4.78 -7.42
C ILE A 296 12.70 -4.43 -6.01
N LEU A 297 11.44 -4.78 -5.74
CA LEU A 297 10.85 -4.78 -4.41
C LEU A 297 10.44 -6.22 -4.06
N ASP A 298 11.18 -6.84 -3.15
CA ASP A 298 10.84 -8.14 -2.56
C ASP A 298 9.81 -7.94 -1.44
N VAL A 299 8.68 -8.64 -1.54
CA VAL A 299 7.55 -8.50 -0.63
C VAL A 299 7.13 -9.86 -0.09
N ALA A 300 7.47 -10.12 1.17
CA ALA A 300 7.09 -11.36 1.85
C ALA A 300 5.57 -11.51 2.04
N TRP A 301 4.82 -10.41 2.04
CA TRP A 301 3.35 -10.40 2.17
C TRP A 301 2.61 -10.93 0.93
N LEU A 302 3.32 -11.19 -0.18
CA LEU A 302 2.76 -11.73 -1.42
C LEU A 302 3.03 -13.24 -1.59
N ASN A 303 3.63 -13.88 -0.57
CA ASN A 303 3.93 -15.31 -0.58
C ASN A 303 2.72 -16.17 -0.26
#